data_AF-A0A3M2T3R1-F1
#
_entry.id   AF-A0A3M2T3R1-F1
#
_cell.length_a   1.000
_cell.length_b   1.000
_cell.length_c   1.000
_cell.angle_alpha   90.00
_cell.angle_beta   90.00
_cell.angle_gamma   90.00
#
_symmetry.space_group_name_H-M   'P 1'
#
loop_
_entity.id
_entity.type
_entity.pdbx_description
1 polymer ?
#
loop_
_entity_poly.entity_id
_entity_poly.type
_entity_poly.pdbx_seq_one_letter_code
_entity_poly.pdbx_strand_id
1 'polypeptide(L)'
;MATNASCQGPMTTIIETRCQPGGLDADVETAHIVPSSIIEALRSDDDRKHAAVIWAILYRYFPGVRGSLEFLKDEVDSSSPLMMNVMTLEMCLHAQFRRFLLTLESMDVEHNCRVKPFPDFPGVYNRFLPSDGIVSFCSHDGGKSDLPNPELMALHAAVADTLHVTGRGKMIEGIVDDY
;
A
#
# COMPACT_ATOMS: atom_id res chain seq x y z
N MET A 1 34.80 21.49 -1.38
CA MET A 1 33.65 22.41 -1.33
C MET A 1 32.55 21.78 -2.18
N ALA A 2 31.68 20.99 -1.54
CA ALA A 2 30.43 20.46 -2.07
C ALA A 2 29.54 20.19 -0.86
N THR A 3 28.28 20.54 -1.00
CA THR A 3 27.39 21.11 0.03
C THR A 3 26.64 20.06 0.85
N ASN A 4 26.56 20.30 2.17
CA ASN A 4 25.68 19.62 3.12
C ASN A 4 24.21 19.92 2.80
N ALA A 5 23.39 18.89 2.63
CA ALA A 5 21.94 19.01 2.77
C ALA A 5 21.58 18.57 4.20
N SER A 6 21.39 19.54 5.08
CA SER A 6 20.80 19.38 6.41
C SER A 6 19.31 19.63 6.29
N CYS A 7 18.48 18.64 6.61
CA CYS A 7 17.05 18.84 6.87
C CYS A 7 16.83 18.70 8.37
N GLN A 8 16.74 19.83 9.07
CA GLN A 8 16.31 19.93 10.46
C GLN A 8 14.81 20.32 10.48
N GLY A 9 13.97 19.42 10.99
CA GLY A 9 12.53 19.61 11.23
C GLY A 9 12.03 18.56 12.24
N PRO A 10 11.01 18.85 13.05
CA PRO A 10 10.72 18.06 14.26
C PRO A 10 9.85 16.81 14.01
N MET A 11 10.26 15.72 14.67
CA MET A 11 9.54 14.49 15.02
C MET A 11 8.85 13.69 13.91
N THR A 12 9.64 12.78 13.33
CA THR A 12 9.20 11.63 12.56
C THR A 12 8.78 10.46 13.46
N THR A 13 8.02 9.54 12.85
CA THR A 13 7.96 8.06 13.05
C THR A 13 6.53 7.57 13.32
N ILE A 14 5.86 7.08 12.27
CA ILE A 14 5.45 5.66 12.09
C ILE A 14 4.89 5.52 10.65
N ILE A 15 5.78 5.67 9.66
CA ILE A 15 5.99 4.79 8.49
C ILE A 15 7.43 5.12 8.07
N GLU A 16 8.43 4.68 8.84
CA GLU A 16 9.81 5.15 8.65
C GLU A 16 10.78 4.02 8.32
N THR A 17 11.33 4.06 7.11
CA THR A 17 12.64 3.49 6.77
C THR A 17 13.78 4.44 7.16
N ARG A 18 13.71 5.08 8.32
CA ARG A 18 14.89 5.64 9.01
C ARG A 18 14.67 5.44 10.52
N CYS A 19 15.41 4.51 11.11
CA CYS A 19 15.50 4.42 12.55
C CYS A 19 16.19 5.68 13.07
N GLN A 20 15.42 6.63 13.59
CA GLN A 20 15.99 7.72 14.39
C GLN A 20 16.32 7.16 15.78
N PRO A 21 17.56 7.33 16.28
CA PRO A 21 17.89 6.90 17.64
C PRO A 21 17.04 7.67 18.66
N GLY A 22 16.15 6.96 19.36
CA GLY A 22 15.20 7.52 20.34
C GLY A 22 13.71 7.44 19.96
N GLY A 23 13.37 6.83 18.83
CA GLY A 23 11.98 6.55 18.43
C GLY A 23 11.30 5.48 19.29
N LEU A 24 9.97 5.41 19.22
CA LEU A 24 9.20 4.32 19.80
C LEU A 24 9.40 3.06 18.94
N ASP A 25 9.80 1.96 19.56
CA ASP A 25 9.79 0.65 18.90
C ASP A 25 8.34 0.18 18.72
N ALA A 26 8.03 -0.34 17.54
CA ALA A 26 6.72 -0.90 17.22
C ALA A 26 6.88 -2.15 16.34
N ASP A 27 5.98 -3.11 16.54
CA ASP A 27 5.93 -4.30 15.71
C ASP A 27 5.46 -3.90 14.30
N VAL A 28 6.13 -4.45 13.29
CA VAL A 28 5.84 -4.17 11.89
C VAL A 28 5.55 -5.46 11.13
N GLU A 29 4.69 -5.34 10.12
CA GLU A 29 4.25 -6.44 9.27
C GLU A 29 4.38 -6.07 7.79
N THR A 30 4.57 -7.09 6.95
CA THR A 30 4.55 -6.93 5.50
C THR A 30 3.12 -6.85 5.00
N ALA A 31 2.75 -5.68 4.49
CA ALA A 31 1.45 -5.39 3.89
C ALA A 31 1.51 -5.57 2.37
N HIS A 32 0.55 -6.31 1.81
CA HIS A 32 0.34 -6.36 0.37
C HIS A 32 -0.54 -5.18 -0.06
N ILE A 33 -0.14 -4.46 -1.12
CA ILE A 33 -0.88 -3.30 -1.66
C ILE A 33 -2.13 -3.78 -2.39
N VAL A 34 -1.96 -4.74 -3.29
CA VAL A 34 -3.05 -5.53 -3.88
C VAL A 34 -3.10 -6.86 -3.13
N PRO A 35 -4.25 -7.21 -2.51
CA PRO A 35 -4.42 -8.47 -1.79
C PRO A 35 -4.00 -9.68 -2.63
N SER A 36 -3.27 -10.62 -2.02
CA SER A 36 -2.84 -11.87 -2.66
C SER A 36 -4.02 -12.69 -3.18
N SER A 37 -5.15 -12.68 -2.48
CA SER A 37 -6.39 -13.35 -2.90
C SER A 37 -6.92 -12.85 -4.24
N ILE A 38 -6.74 -11.56 -4.56
CA ILE A 38 -7.07 -11.02 -5.89
C ILE A 38 -6.10 -11.61 -6.91
N ILE A 39 -4.79 -11.63 -6.63
CA ILE A 39 -3.78 -12.19 -7.54
C ILE A 39 -4.05 -13.68 -7.78
N GLU A 40 -4.37 -14.45 -6.75
CA GLU A 40 -4.72 -15.87 -6.81
C GLU A 40 -6.03 -16.11 -7.58
N ALA A 41 -7.08 -15.34 -7.30
CA ALA A 41 -8.34 -15.42 -8.05
C ALA A 41 -8.13 -15.12 -9.54
N LEU A 42 -7.17 -14.26 -9.88
CA LEU A 42 -6.81 -13.93 -11.26
C LEU A 42 -5.94 -15.01 -11.94
N ARG A 43 -5.35 -15.93 -11.17
CA ARG A 43 -4.59 -17.11 -11.65
C ARG A 43 -5.46 -18.37 -11.74
N SER A 44 -6.53 -18.45 -10.96
CA SER A 44 -7.40 -19.63 -10.91
C SER A 44 -8.14 -19.88 -12.23
N ASP A 45 -8.04 -21.11 -12.72
CA ASP A 45 -8.74 -21.56 -13.92
C ASP A 45 -10.23 -21.84 -13.66
N ASP A 46 -10.61 -22.12 -12.41
CA ASP A 46 -11.99 -22.45 -12.01
C ASP A 46 -12.93 -21.25 -12.13
N ASP A 47 -12.40 -20.03 -12.00
CA ASP A 47 -13.15 -18.76 -12.02
C ASP A 47 -12.79 -17.85 -13.21
N ARG A 48 -12.33 -18.42 -14.34
CA ARG A 48 -11.90 -17.67 -15.54
C ARG A 48 -12.86 -16.56 -15.98
N LYS A 49 -14.17 -16.80 -15.91
CA LYS A 49 -15.18 -15.78 -16.29
C LYS A 49 -15.22 -14.63 -15.30
N HIS A 50 -15.13 -14.90 -14.00
CA HIS A 50 -15.11 -13.89 -12.97
C HIS A 50 -13.80 -13.07 -13.01
N ALA A 51 -12.66 -13.76 -13.13
CA ALA A 51 -11.36 -13.16 -13.34
C ALA A 51 -11.34 -12.24 -14.58
N ALA A 52 -11.91 -12.69 -15.71
CA ALA A 52 -11.99 -11.88 -16.93
C ALA A 52 -12.80 -10.58 -16.73
N VAL A 53 -13.88 -10.62 -15.94
CA VAL A 53 -14.66 -9.42 -15.61
C VAL A 53 -13.83 -8.47 -14.73
N ILE A 54 -13.14 -8.98 -13.72
CA ILE A 54 -12.25 -8.17 -12.87
C ILE A 54 -11.16 -7.52 -13.75
N TRP A 55 -10.52 -8.27 -14.64
CA TRP A 55 -9.53 -7.73 -15.58
C TRP A 55 -10.09 -6.64 -16.48
N ALA A 56 -11.26 -6.86 -17.05
CA ALA A 56 -11.90 -5.87 -17.91
C ALA A 56 -12.16 -4.57 -17.15
N ILE A 57 -12.60 -4.65 -15.88
CA ILE A 57 -12.82 -3.47 -15.03
C ILE A 57 -11.48 -2.79 -14.70
N LEU A 58 -10.50 -3.54 -14.20
CA LEU A 58 -9.19 -3.00 -13.82
C LEU A 58 -8.51 -2.31 -15.01
N TYR A 59 -8.44 -2.94 -16.18
CA TYR A 59 -7.80 -2.34 -17.35
C TYR A 59 -8.59 -1.19 -17.95
N ARG A 60 -9.91 -1.18 -17.79
CA ARG A 60 -10.76 -0.09 -18.28
C ARG A 60 -10.58 1.19 -17.48
N TYR A 61 -10.49 1.07 -16.15
CA TYR A 61 -10.46 2.23 -15.23
C TYR A 61 -9.05 2.58 -14.73
N PHE A 62 -8.14 1.60 -14.72
CA PHE A 62 -6.76 1.74 -14.25
C PHE A 62 -5.80 1.18 -15.30
N PRO A 63 -5.71 1.78 -16.50
CA PRO A 63 -4.90 1.21 -17.58
C PRO A 63 -3.40 1.11 -17.23
N GLY A 64 -2.89 1.97 -16.34
CA GLY A 64 -1.50 1.91 -15.87
C GLY A 64 -1.15 0.58 -15.22
N VAL A 65 -2.03 0.06 -14.36
CA VAL A 65 -1.76 -1.17 -13.59
C VAL A 65 -1.61 -2.42 -14.45
N ARG A 66 -1.90 -2.35 -15.76
CA ARG A 66 -1.80 -3.49 -16.64
C ARG A 66 -0.41 -4.11 -16.66
N GLY A 67 0.62 -3.30 -16.83
CA GLY A 67 2.00 -3.81 -16.77
C GLY A 67 2.28 -4.43 -15.41
N SER A 68 2.00 -3.68 -14.36
CA SER A 68 2.24 -4.06 -12.96
C SER A 68 1.54 -5.36 -12.55
N LEU A 69 0.28 -5.56 -12.94
CA LEU A 69 -0.47 -6.77 -12.63
C LEU A 69 -0.15 -7.96 -13.55
N GLU A 70 0.23 -7.73 -14.81
CA GLU A 70 0.73 -8.81 -15.69
C GLU A 70 2.03 -9.40 -15.11
N PHE A 71 2.95 -8.56 -14.61
CA PHE A 71 4.15 -9.04 -13.91
C PHE A 71 3.83 -9.87 -12.66
N LEU A 72 2.83 -9.48 -11.88
CA LEU A 72 2.40 -10.23 -10.70
C LEU A 72 1.72 -11.57 -11.03
N LYS A 73 1.28 -11.81 -12.27
CA LYS A 73 0.69 -13.10 -12.69
C LYS A 73 1.71 -14.12 -13.12
N ASP A 74 2.76 -13.69 -13.81
CA ASP A 74 3.71 -14.58 -14.50
C ASP A 74 4.75 -15.21 -13.53
N GLU A 75 4.72 -14.86 -12.25
CA GLU A 75 5.68 -15.34 -11.26
C GLU A 75 5.36 -16.74 -10.72
N VAL A 76 6.14 -17.72 -11.22
CA VAL A 76 6.33 -19.06 -10.63
C VAL A 76 7.65 -19.14 -9.83
N ASP A 77 8.65 -18.29 -10.12
CA ASP A 77 9.98 -18.41 -9.47
C ASP A 77 10.89 -17.19 -9.79
N SER A 78 10.77 -16.03 -9.13
CA SER A 78 11.83 -14.96 -9.11
C SER A 78 11.45 -13.74 -8.25
N SER A 79 11.83 -13.74 -6.96
CA SER A 79 11.60 -12.77 -5.87
C SER A 79 11.54 -11.23 -6.09
N SER A 80 11.65 -10.68 -7.31
CA SER A 80 11.69 -9.22 -7.59
C SER A 80 10.30 -8.58 -7.80
N PRO A 81 9.36 -9.12 -8.61
CA PRO A 81 8.06 -8.51 -8.89
C PRO A 81 7.15 -8.45 -7.65
N LEU A 82 7.30 -9.40 -6.72
CA LEU A 82 6.58 -9.38 -5.44
C LEU A 82 6.93 -8.15 -4.58
N MET A 83 8.17 -7.65 -4.67
CA MET A 83 8.63 -6.51 -3.84
C MET A 83 7.88 -5.22 -4.16
N MET A 84 7.43 -5.05 -5.41
CA MET A 84 6.65 -3.90 -5.85
C MET A 84 5.22 -3.87 -5.28
N ASN A 85 4.69 -5.02 -4.85
CA ASN A 85 3.35 -5.15 -4.26
C ASN A 85 3.37 -5.20 -2.73
N VAL A 86 4.53 -5.04 -2.10
CA VAL A 86 4.64 -5.10 -0.63
C VAL A 86 5.26 -3.84 -0.05
N MET A 87 4.84 -3.52 1.16
CA MET A 87 5.45 -2.49 1.99
C MET A 87 5.42 -2.93 3.45
N THR A 88 6.21 -2.27 4.29
CA THR A 88 6.23 -2.54 5.73
C THR A 88 5.39 -1.50 6.45
N LEU A 89 4.44 -1.94 7.27
CA LEU A 89 3.57 -1.10 8.09
C LEU A 89 3.64 -1.50 9.56
N GLU A 90 3.40 -0.55 10.47
CA GLU A 90 3.13 -0.88 11.87
C GLU A 90 1.86 -1.74 11.97
N MET A 91 1.85 -2.70 12.90
CA MET A 91 0.82 -3.73 13.02
C MET A 91 -0.62 -3.17 13.06
N CYS A 92 -0.89 -2.11 13.84
CA CYS A 92 -2.22 -1.51 13.90
C CYS A 92 -2.58 -0.82 12.57
N LEU A 93 -1.65 -0.08 11.98
CA LEU A 93 -1.84 0.55 10.66
C LEU A 93 -2.04 -0.48 9.54
N HIS A 94 -1.34 -1.62 9.60
CA HIS A 94 -1.51 -2.72 8.67
C HIS A 94 -2.95 -3.23 8.67
N ALA A 95 -3.54 -3.44 9.85
CA ALA A 95 -4.94 -3.84 9.97
C ALA A 95 -5.91 -2.81 9.37
N GLN A 96 -5.64 -1.50 9.57
CA GLN A 96 -6.48 -0.44 9.01
C GLN A 96 -6.33 -0.33 7.49
N PHE A 97 -5.12 -0.54 6.97
CA PHE A 97 -4.83 -0.56 5.55
C PHE A 97 -5.56 -1.73 4.86
N ARG A 98 -5.46 -2.95 5.41
CA ARG A 98 -6.21 -4.13 4.90
C ARG A 98 -7.72 -3.93 4.85
N ARG A 99 -8.27 -3.18 5.81
CA ARG A 99 -9.72 -2.87 5.90
C ARG A 99 -10.13 -1.66 5.04
N PHE A 100 -9.21 -1.09 4.27
CA PHE A 100 -9.42 0.14 3.49
C PHE A 100 -9.80 1.37 4.34
N LEU A 101 -9.62 1.34 5.66
CA LEU A 101 -9.87 2.48 6.56
C LEU A 101 -8.74 3.51 6.53
N LEU A 102 -7.63 3.15 5.89
CA LEU A 102 -6.47 3.98 5.61
C LEU A 102 -5.99 3.69 4.19
N THR A 103 -5.62 4.72 3.45
CA THR A 103 -4.89 4.53 2.18
C THR A 103 -3.74 5.53 2.04
N LEU A 104 -2.88 5.28 1.06
CA LEU A 104 -1.77 6.13 0.67
C LEU A 104 -2.03 6.65 -0.74
N GLU A 105 -2.14 7.97 -0.87
CA GLU A 105 -2.33 8.63 -2.17
C GLU A 105 -0.98 9.04 -2.75
N SER A 106 -0.69 8.61 -3.97
CA SER A 106 0.51 9.04 -4.70
C SER A 106 0.53 10.56 -4.86
N MET A 107 1.71 11.16 -4.68
CA MET A 107 1.94 12.59 -4.89
C MET A 107 2.71 12.84 -6.19
N ASP A 108 2.81 14.10 -6.61
CA ASP A 108 3.62 14.50 -7.76
C ASP A 108 5.12 14.23 -7.56
N VAL A 109 5.55 14.14 -6.30
CA VAL A 109 6.93 13.77 -5.94
C VAL A 109 7.03 12.25 -5.91
N GLU A 110 7.95 11.71 -6.70
CA GLU A 110 8.18 10.27 -6.81
C GLU A 110 8.46 9.64 -5.44
N HIS A 111 7.89 8.47 -5.20
CA HIS A 111 7.99 7.70 -3.95
C HIS A 111 7.49 8.42 -2.69
N ASN A 112 6.84 9.57 -2.83
CA ASN A 112 6.12 10.21 -1.74
C ASN A 112 4.62 9.94 -1.87
N CYS A 113 4.00 9.67 -0.73
CA CYS A 113 2.58 9.45 -0.64
C CYS A 113 1.99 10.24 0.53
N ARG A 114 0.75 10.66 0.36
CA ARG A 114 -0.03 11.29 1.42
C ARG A 114 -0.90 10.24 2.08
N VAL A 115 -0.80 10.17 3.40
CA VAL A 115 -1.67 9.34 4.22
C VAL A 115 -3.08 9.92 4.21
N LYS A 116 -4.06 9.08 3.91
CA LYS A 116 -5.48 9.43 3.92
C LYS A 116 -6.25 8.45 4.80
N PRO A 117 -6.50 8.81 6.07
CA PRO A 117 -7.44 8.08 6.90
C PRO A 117 -8.88 8.40 6.47
N PHE A 118 -9.77 7.43 6.57
CA PHE A 118 -11.21 7.59 6.29
C PHE A 118 -12.01 7.84 7.58
N PRO A 119 -13.30 8.27 7.53
CA PRO A 119 -14.07 8.64 8.72
C PRO A 119 -14.17 7.56 9.80
N ASP A 120 -14.19 6.28 9.42
CA ASP A 120 -14.25 5.15 10.36
C ASP A 120 -12.85 4.72 10.88
N PHE A 121 -11.77 5.43 10.51
CA PHE A 121 -10.42 5.18 11.00
C PHE A 121 -10.33 5.43 12.52
N PRO A 122 -9.88 4.45 13.33
CA PRO A 122 -9.83 4.61 14.78
C PRO A 122 -8.81 5.66 15.22
N GLY A 123 -9.28 6.76 15.83
CA GLY A 123 -8.43 7.89 16.22
C GLY A 123 -7.31 7.58 17.20
N VAL A 124 -7.38 6.44 17.93
CA VAL A 124 -6.28 5.96 18.79
C VAL A 124 -5.00 5.67 17.99
N TYR A 125 -5.13 5.37 16.70
CA TYR A 125 -4.01 5.09 15.81
C TYR A 125 -3.42 6.34 15.15
N ASN A 126 -3.99 7.53 15.37
CA ASN A 126 -3.44 8.79 14.84
C ASN A 126 -2.01 9.07 15.34
N ARG A 127 -1.65 8.56 16.53
CA ARG A 127 -0.29 8.65 17.08
C ARG A 127 0.76 7.92 16.23
N PHE A 128 0.31 7.00 15.38
CA PHE A 128 1.15 6.26 14.45
C PHE A 128 1.22 6.94 13.08
N LEU A 129 0.49 8.02 12.85
CA LEU A 129 0.56 8.73 11.57
C LEU A 129 1.63 9.82 11.63
N PRO A 130 2.34 10.07 10.51
CA PRO A 130 3.23 11.21 10.40
C PRO A 130 2.44 12.51 10.59
N SER A 131 3.03 13.46 11.31
CA SER A 131 2.35 14.71 11.70
C SER A 131 2.00 15.61 10.50
N ASP A 132 2.79 15.54 9.44
CA ASP A 132 2.55 16.22 8.16
C ASP A 132 1.69 15.38 7.19
N GLY A 133 1.37 14.13 7.57
CA GLY A 133 0.61 13.19 6.75
C GLY A 133 1.38 12.68 5.53
N ILE A 134 2.70 12.84 5.45
CA ILE A 134 3.51 12.45 4.28
C ILE A 134 4.41 11.25 4.63
N VAL A 135 4.52 10.33 3.68
CA VAL A 135 5.34 9.11 3.77
C VAL A 135 6.26 9.08 2.57
N SER A 136 7.54 8.83 2.81
CA SER A 136 8.55 8.66 1.75
C SER A 136 9.07 7.22 1.76
N PHE A 137 8.94 6.52 0.65
CA PHE A 137 9.52 5.19 0.49
C PHE A 137 11.00 5.30 0.14
N CYS A 138 11.82 4.49 0.80
CA CYS A 138 13.26 4.43 0.56
C CYS A 138 13.73 2.97 0.58
N SER A 139 14.73 2.67 -0.25
CA SER A 139 15.35 1.35 -0.30
C SER A 139 16.57 1.30 0.61
N HIS A 140 16.63 0.29 1.49
CA HIS A 140 17.66 0.16 2.54
C HIS A 140 18.84 -0.71 2.15
N ASP A 141 18.75 -1.44 1.05
CA ASP A 141 19.77 -2.37 0.60
C ASP A 141 20.71 -1.79 -0.47
N GLY A 142 20.73 -0.45 -0.56
CA GLY A 142 21.50 0.28 -1.57
C GLY A 142 20.80 0.37 -2.93
N GLY A 143 19.48 0.24 -2.96
CA GLY A 143 18.67 0.34 -4.19
C GLY A 143 18.60 -0.97 -4.98
N LYS A 144 18.78 -2.12 -4.32
CA LYS A 144 18.64 -3.44 -4.94
C LYS A 144 17.20 -3.94 -4.87
N SER A 145 16.43 -3.51 -3.87
CA SER A 145 15.00 -3.75 -3.77
C SER A 145 14.22 -2.66 -4.46
N ASP A 146 13.26 -3.06 -5.28
CA ASP A 146 12.27 -2.17 -5.88
C ASP A 146 11.39 -1.54 -4.79
N LEU A 147 10.95 -0.32 -5.02
CA LEU A 147 10.00 0.37 -4.15
C LEU A 147 8.55 -0.01 -4.50
N PRO A 148 7.61 0.16 -3.56
CA PRO A 148 6.18 0.02 -3.81
C PRO A 148 5.76 0.71 -5.10
N ASN A 149 5.07 -0.03 -5.97
CA ASN A 149 4.66 0.48 -7.27
C ASN A 149 3.53 1.52 -7.10
N PRO A 150 3.72 2.76 -7.59
CA PRO A 150 2.76 3.84 -7.37
C PRO A 150 1.41 3.60 -8.06
N GLU A 151 1.34 2.79 -9.10
CA GLU A 151 0.08 2.43 -9.76
C GLU A 151 -0.73 1.43 -8.94
N LEU A 152 -0.06 0.47 -8.28
CA LEU A 152 -0.72 -0.45 -7.35
C LEU A 152 -1.27 0.32 -6.14
N MET A 153 -0.50 1.30 -5.66
CA MET A 153 -0.96 2.21 -4.60
C MET A 153 -2.18 3.03 -5.03
N ALA A 154 -2.15 3.60 -6.24
CA ALA A 154 -3.28 4.34 -6.80
C ALA A 154 -4.53 3.45 -6.95
N LEU A 155 -4.35 2.19 -7.33
CA LEU A 155 -5.44 1.22 -7.37
C LEU A 155 -6.03 0.98 -5.98
N HIS A 156 -5.20 0.72 -4.97
CA HIS A 156 -5.66 0.55 -3.59
C HIS A 156 -6.43 1.78 -3.10
N ALA A 157 -5.90 2.98 -3.34
CA ALA A 157 -6.55 4.23 -2.96
C ALA A 157 -7.90 4.43 -3.64
N ALA A 158 -8.01 4.14 -4.93
CA ALA A 158 -9.26 4.26 -5.66
C ALA A 158 -10.31 3.24 -5.22
N VAL A 159 -9.89 2.01 -4.87
CA VAL A 159 -10.78 1.02 -4.24
C VAL A 159 -11.25 1.52 -2.88
N ALA A 160 -10.33 1.98 -2.02
CA ALA A 160 -10.66 2.51 -0.70
C ALA A 160 -11.67 3.66 -0.78
N ASP A 161 -11.43 4.62 -1.69
CA ASP A 161 -12.32 5.74 -1.96
C ASP A 161 -13.69 5.28 -2.44
N THR A 162 -13.74 4.34 -3.39
CA THR A 162 -15.00 3.79 -3.89
C THR A 162 -15.80 3.14 -2.76
N LEU A 163 -15.15 2.35 -1.91
CA LEU A 163 -15.80 1.69 -0.79
C LEU A 163 -16.38 2.67 0.22
N HIS A 164 -15.66 3.77 0.49
CA HIS A 164 -16.13 4.80 1.41
C HIS A 164 -17.24 5.66 0.82
N VAL A 165 -17.08 6.13 -0.43
CA VAL A 165 -18.09 6.93 -1.13
C VAL A 165 -19.40 6.15 -1.31
N THR A 166 -19.32 4.85 -1.58
CA THR A 166 -20.51 4.00 -1.75
C THR A 166 -21.08 3.45 -0.44
N GLY A 167 -20.42 3.68 0.70
CA GLY A 167 -20.80 3.11 2.00
C GLY A 167 -20.61 1.59 2.10
N ARG A 168 -19.91 0.97 1.15
CA ARG A 168 -19.66 -0.48 1.08
C ARG A 168 -18.45 -0.94 1.89
N GLY A 169 -17.65 -0.03 2.44
CA GLY A 169 -16.51 -0.38 3.30
C GLY A 169 -16.89 -1.33 4.45
N LYS A 170 -18.05 -1.09 5.09
CA LYS A 170 -18.57 -1.91 6.20
C LYS A 170 -18.97 -3.35 5.80
N MET A 171 -19.17 -3.61 4.51
CA MET A 171 -19.54 -4.93 4.00
C MET A 171 -18.32 -5.83 3.80
N ILE A 172 -17.13 -5.25 3.64
CA ILE A 172 -15.88 -5.99 3.36
C ILE A 172 -15.22 -6.48 4.65
N GLU A 173 -15.44 -5.81 5.78
CA GLU A 173 -14.88 -6.22 7.08
C GLU A 173 -15.25 -7.67 7.45
N GLY A 174 -16.46 -8.12 7.10
CA GLY A 174 -16.89 -9.51 7.33
C GLY A 174 -16.29 -10.55 6.36
N ILE A 175 -15.57 -10.15 5.32
CA ILE A 175 -14.94 -11.04 4.33
C ILE A 175 -13.42 -11.11 4.55
N VAL A 176 -12.81 -10.02 5.05
CA VAL A 176 -11.36 -9.92 5.28
C VAL A 176 -10.91 -10.70 6.53
N ASP A 177 -11.79 -10.90 7.51
CA ASP A 177 -11.49 -11.70 8.71
C ASP A 177 -11.48 -13.23 8.46
N ASP A 178 -12.00 -13.70 7.31
CA ASP A 178 -12.04 -15.10 6.92
C ASP A 178 -10.79 -15.57 6.13
N TYR A 179 -9.75 -14.72 6.00
CA TYR A 179 -8.48 -14.99 5.29
C TYR A 179 -7.24 -14.47 6.05
#